data_AF-A0AAD8BBX3-F1
#
_entry.id   AF-A0AAD8BBX3-F1
#
_cell.length_a   1.000
_cell.length_b   1.000
_cell.length_c   1.000
_cell.angle_alpha   90.00
_cell.angle_beta   90.00
_cell.angle_gamma   90.00
#
_symmetry.space_group_name_H-M   'P 1'
#
loop_
_entity.id
_entity.type
_entity.pdbx_description
1 polymer ?
#
loop_
_entity_poly.entity_id
_entity_poly.type
_entity_poly.pdbx_seq_one_letter_code
_entity_poly.pdbx_strand_id
1 'polypeptide(L)'
;MRCDLRNFGEKCDLRNFEERCEVRNFGGMCDLRNFGGMCDLRNFGGMCDLRNFGMRCDLRNFGEKCDLRNFGKRCEVRNFGGMCDLRNFGGMCDLRNFGGMCDLRNFGMRCDLRNFGGMCDLRNFGGMCDLRNFGEKCDLRNFGERCDLRNLGGRCDLRNFGMRCDLRNFGERCVT
;
A
#
# COMPACT_ATOMS: atom_id res chain seq x y z
N MET A 1 16.92 19.60 8.34
CA MET A 1 16.42 20.41 7.22
C MET A 1 15.03 19.96 6.79
N ARG A 2 14.10 20.91 6.61
CA ARG A 2 12.85 20.67 5.89
C ARG A 2 13.07 20.83 4.39
N CYS A 3 12.50 19.95 3.58
CA CYS A 3 12.48 20.09 2.11
C CYS A 3 11.06 20.28 1.59
N ASP A 4 10.96 21.07 0.51
CA ASP A 4 9.78 21.24 -0.31
C ASP A 4 10.22 21.20 -1.77
N LEU A 5 10.02 20.06 -2.43
CA LEU A 5 10.48 19.77 -3.77
C LEU A 5 9.27 19.66 -4.70
N ARG A 6 9.26 20.40 -5.81
CA ARG A 6 8.10 20.49 -6.69
C ARG A 6 8.48 20.45 -8.16
N ASN A 7 7.58 19.91 -8.97
CA ASN A 7 7.56 20.02 -10.44
C ASN A 7 8.78 19.39 -11.12
N PHE A 8 8.79 18.07 -11.23
CA PHE A 8 9.84 17.31 -11.92
C PHE A 8 9.27 16.65 -13.18
N GLY A 9 10.00 16.80 -14.29
CA GLY A 9 9.56 16.37 -15.62
C GLY A 9 9.80 14.89 -15.88
N GLU A 10 11.02 14.51 -16.23
CA GLU A 10 11.29 13.20 -16.84
C GLU A 10 11.86 12.16 -15.88
N LYS A 11 12.89 12.52 -15.12
CA LYS A 11 13.56 11.62 -14.17
C LYS A 11 13.99 12.38 -12.93
N CYS A 12 13.94 11.72 -11.79
CA CYS A 12 14.47 12.25 -10.55
C CYS A 12 14.95 11.14 -9.62
N ASP A 13 16.04 11.42 -8.93
CA ASP A 13 16.60 10.58 -7.88
C ASP A 13 16.80 11.48 -6.64
N LEU A 14 16.01 11.24 -5.59
CA LEU A 14 16.08 11.99 -4.33
C LEU A 14 16.50 11.06 -3.21
N ARG A 15 17.55 11.44 -2.48
CA ARG A 15 18.14 10.61 -1.43
C ARG A 15 18.41 11.40 -0.16
N ASN A 16 18.26 10.70 0.97
CA ASN A 16 18.76 11.10 2.28
C ASN A 16 18.10 12.38 2.85
N PHE A 17 16.83 12.26 3.24
CA PHE A 17 16.08 13.32 3.91
C PHE A 17 15.69 12.88 5.31
N GLU A 18 16.32 13.44 6.34
CA GLU A 18 16.18 12.92 7.70
C GLU A 18 14.97 13.47 8.47
N GLU A 19 14.51 14.68 8.14
CA GLU A 19 13.42 15.34 8.86
C GLU A 19 12.11 15.32 8.05
N ARG A 20 11.51 16.50 7.80
CA ARG A 20 10.24 16.62 7.09
C ARG A 20 10.50 16.94 5.62
N CYS A 21 9.92 16.14 4.73
CA CYS A 21 9.95 16.41 3.31
C CYS A 21 8.57 16.41 2.68
N GLU A 22 8.32 17.43 1.87
CA GLU A 22 7.17 17.48 0.99
C GLU A 22 7.68 17.40 -0.45
N VAL A 23 7.15 16.46 -1.23
CA VAL A 23 7.55 16.25 -2.63
C VAL A 23 6.29 16.17 -3.48
N ARG A 24 6.20 17.00 -4.52
CA ARG A 24 4.97 17.15 -5.32
C ARG A 24 5.24 17.21 -6.81
N ASN A 25 4.29 16.67 -7.57
CA ASN A 25 4.16 16.82 -9.03
C ASN A 25 5.34 16.23 -9.82
N PHE A 26 5.24 14.95 -10.15
CA PHE A 26 6.19 14.20 -10.97
C PHE A 26 5.47 13.55 -12.14
N GLY A 27 5.93 13.83 -13.36
CA GLY A 27 5.36 13.24 -14.56
C GLY A 27 6.00 11.92 -14.98
N GLY A 28 7.32 11.80 -14.79
CA GLY A 28 8.12 10.69 -15.30
C GLY A 28 8.54 9.67 -14.23
N MET A 29 9.78 9.19 -14.35
CA MET A 29 10.34 8.17 -13.46
C MET A 29 10.93 8.78 -12.18
N CYS A 30 10.58 8.22 -11.03
CA CYS A 30 11.07 8.69 -9.74
C CYS A 30 11.73 7.56 -8.93
N ASP A 31 12.90 7.83 -8.35
CA ASP A 31 13.55 6.97 -7.34
C ASP A 31 13.74 7.81 -6.06
N LEU A 32 13.06 7.42 -4.98
CA LEU A 32 13.06 8.15 -3.72
C LEU A 32 13.57 7.24 -2.60
N ARG A 33 14.69 7.61 -1.97
CA ARG A 33 15.35 6.76 -0.97
C ARG A 33 15.66 7.49 0.33
N ASN A 34 15.50 6.78 1.44
CA ASN A 34 15.96 7.18 2.77
C ASN A 34 15.32 8.50 3.26
N PHE A 35 14.01 8.46 3.50
CA PHE A 35 13.26 9.58 4.09
C PHE A 35 12.91 9.23 5.54
N GLY A 36 13.68 9.71 6.51
CA GLY A 36 13.64 9.22 7.90
C GLY A 36 12.49 9.78 8.76
N GLY A 37 12.11 11.04 8.56
CA GLY A 37 11.16 11.73 9.43
C GLY A 37 9.71 11.64 8.95
N MET A 38 9.17 12.77 8.52
CA MET A 38 7.80 12.90 8.03
C MET A 38 7.82 13.16 6.53
N CYS A 39 7.20 12.29 5.73
CA CYS A 39 7.13 12.45 4.29
C CYS A 39 5.69 12.70 3.82
N ASP A 40 5.50 13.65 2.90
CA ASP A 40 4.25 13.87 2.17
C ASP A 40 4.56 13.90 0.67
N LEU A 41 4.18 12.84 -0.04
CA LEU A 41 4.45 12.65 -1.46
C LEU A 41 3.13 12.71 -2.24
N ARG A 42 3.00 13.64 -3.18
CA ARG A 42 1.76 13.83 -3.96
C ARG A 42 1.98 13.93 -5.46
N ASN A 43 1.05 13.35 -6.22
CA ASN A 43 0.91 13.49 -7.67
C ASN A 43 2.14 12.97 -8.44
N PHE A 44 2.29 11.65 -8.50
CA PHE A 44 3.33 10.97 -9.25
C PHE A 44 2.67 10.17 -10.39
N GLY A 45 2.77 10.64 -11.63
CA GLY A 45 2.04 10.05 -12.77
C GLY A 45 2.72 8.83 -13.39
N GLY A 46 4.05 8.79 -13.38
CA GLY A 46 4.84 7.75 -14.04
C GLY A 46 5.21 6.56 -13.14
N MET A 47 6.38 5.99 -13.39
CA MET A 47 6.91 4.87 -12.61
C MET A 47 7.68 5.37 -11.38
N CYS A 48 7.40 4.80 -10.22
CA CYS A 48 8.02 5.23 -8.98
C CYS A 48 8.54 4.07 -8.13
N ASP A 49 9.77 4.21 -7.64
CA ASP A 49 10.44 3.32 -6.69
C ASP A 49 10.72 4.09 -5.40
N LEU A 50 10.09 3.67 -4.30
CA LEU A 50 10.13 4.33 -3.00
C LEU A 50 10.72 3.37 -1.96
N ARG A 51 11.87 3.72 -1.38
CA ARG A 51 12.57 2.86 -0.42
C ARG A 51 12.95 3.57 0.87
N ASN A 52 12.77 2.86 1.98
CA ASN A 52 13.22 3.27 3.32
C ASN A 52 12.59 4.60 3.76
N PHE A 53 11.31 4.54 4.07
CA PHE A 53 10.53 5.66 4.56
C PHE A 53 10.23 5.44 6.05
N GLY A 54 10.55 6.43 6.88
CA GLY A 54 10.67 6.29 8.32
C GLY A 54 9.36 6.51 9.07
N MET A 55 9.34 7.49 9.98
CA MET A 55 8.34 7.52 11.06
C MET A 55 6.89 7.68 10.59
N ARG A 56 6.63 8.59 9.66
CA ARG A 56 5.28 8.86 9.14
C ARG A 56 5.33 9.22 7.67
N CYS A 57 4.47 8.59 6.89
CA CYS A 57 4.37 8.87 5.47
C CYS A 57 2.94 8.95 4.98
N ASP A 58 2.68 9.96 4.14
CA ASP A 58 1.43 10.18 3.43
C ASP A 58 1.74 10.19 1.93
N LEU A 59 1.17 9.23 1.20
CA LEU A 59 1.38 9.04 -0.23
C LEU A 59 0.05 9.17 -0.95
N ARG A 60 -0.05 10.09 -1.91
CA ARG A 60 -1.30 10.37 -2.62
C ARG A 60 -1.11 10.50 -4.11
N ASN A 61 -2.04 9.89 -4.87
CA ASN A 61 -2.14 10.01 -6.31
C ASN A 61 -0.88 9.53 -7.03
N PHE A 62 -0.76 8.23 -7.14
CA PHE A 62 0.33 7.56 -7.84
C PHE A 62 -0.21 6.80 -9.06
N GLY A 63 0.49 6.92 -10.18
CA GLY A 63 0.03 6.51 -11.50
C GLY A 63 0.40 5.08 -11.85
N GLU A 64 1.03 4.90 -13.01
CA GLU A 64 1.05 3.62 -13.73
C GLU A 64 1.71 2.44 -13.01
N LYS A 65 2.83 2.67 -12.32
CA LYS A 65 3.56 1.60 -11.65
C LYS A 65 4.32 2.09 -10.42
N CYS A 66 4.12 1.41 -9.30
CA CYS A 66 4.71 1.79 -8.03
C CYS A 66 5.32 0.60 -7.30
N ASP A 67 6.56 0.73 -6.85
CA ASP A 67 7.25 -0.21 -5.96
C ASP A 67 7.58 0.51 -4.65
N LEU A 68 7.01 0.06 -3.54
CA LEU A 68 7.12 0.69 -2.23
C LEU A 68 7.71 -0.31 -1.24
N ARG A 69 8.88 0.00 -0.67
CA ARG A 69 9.60 -0.90 0.23
C ARG A 69 10.05 -0.23 1.52
N ASN A 70 9.88 -0.95 2.62
CA ASN A 70 10.38 -0.59 3.95
C ASN A 70 9.80 0.76 4.42
N PHE A 71 8.54 0.71 4.82
CA PHE A 71 7.81 1.85 5.35
C PHE A 71 7.60 1.68 6.86
N GLY A 72 7.89 2.72 7.63
CA GLY A 72 8.00 2.66 9.08
C GLY A 72 6.67 2.64 9.82
N LYS A 73 6.53 3.48 10.85
CA LYS A 73 5.52 3.26 11.91
C LYS A 73 4.08 3.57 11.51
N ARG A 74 3.87 4.57 10.65
CA ARG A 74 2.54 5.03 10.23
C ARG A 74 2.54 5.41 8.76
N CYS A 75 1.68 4.77 7.98
CA CYS A 75 1.61 4.99 6.55
C CYS A 75 0.16 5.17 6.12
N GLU A 76 -0.08 6.25 5.38
CA GLU A 76 -1.32 6.49 4.67
C GLU A 76 -0.99 6.48 3.17
N VAL A 77 -1.66 5.62 2.42
CA VAL A 77 -1.41 5.45 0.98
C VAL A 77 -2.74 5.45 0.25
N ARG A 78 -2.93 6.43 -0.64
CA ARG A 78 -4.22 6.69 -1.28
C ARG A 78 -4.10 6.92 -2.78
N ASN A 79 -5.06 6.38 -3.52
CA ASN A 79 -5.24 6.60 -4.96
C ASN A 79 -4.02 6.15 -5.77
N PHE A 80 -3.88 4.84 -5.90
CA PHE A 80 -2.80 4.21 -6.68
C PHE A 80 -3.39 3.49 -7.88
N GLY A 81 -2.88 3.78 -9.07
CA GLY A 81 -3.30 3.17 -10.32
C GLY A 81 -2.40 2.02 -10.77
N GLY A 82 -2.82 1.35 -11.84
CA GLY A 82 -1.96 0.42 -12.60
C GLY A 82 -1.43 -0.77 -11.80
N MET A 83 -0.11 -0.84 -11.60
CA MET A 83 0.57 -1.95 -10.92
C MET A 83 1.27 -1.49 -9.65
N CYS A 84 0.93 -2.10 -8.52
CA CYS A 84 1.48 -1.75 -7.21
C CYS A 84 2.12 -2.96 -6.52
N ASP A 85 3.38 -2.82 -6.11
CA ASP A 85 4.08 -3.77 -5.24
C ASP A 85 4.44 -3.05 -3.92
N LEU A 86 3.87 -3.50 -2.81
CA LEU A 86 4.05 -2.90 -1.48
C LEU A 86 4.63 -3.95 -0.53
N ARG A 87 5.82 -3.68 0.01
CA ARG A 87 6.54 -4.61 0.88
C ARG A 87 7.03 -3.97 2.17
N ASN A 88 6.90 -4.71 3.27
CA ASN A 88 7.46 -4.39 4.58
C ASN A 88 6.94 -3.04 5.11
N PHE A 89 5.66 -3.02 5.46
CA PHE A 89 5.00 -1.86 6.05
C PHE A 89 4.77 -2.08 7.55
N GLY A 90 5.33 -1.21 8.38
CA GLY A 90 5.31 -1.35 9.83
C GLY A 90 4.11 -0.70 10.54
N GLY A 91 3.92 -1.08 11.80
CA GLY A 91 3.05 -0.38 12.75
C GLY A 91 1.57 -0.31 12.36
N MET A 92 1.16 0.82 11.75
CA MET A 92 -0.21 1.14 11.35
C MET A 92 -0.25 1.59 9.89
N CYS A 93 -1.09 0.94 9.08
CA CYS A 93 -1.22 1.22 7.66
C CYS A 93 -2.69 1.43 7.27
N ASP A 94 -2.97 2.50 6.52
CA ASP A 94 -4.26 2.76 5.89
C ASP A 94 -4.04 2.87 4.37
N LEU A 95 -4.52 1.88 3.62
CA LEU A 95 -4.40 1.79 2.18
C LEU A 95 -5.77 1.93 1.53
N ARG A 96 -5.95 2.91 0.64
CA ARG A 96 -7.24 3.15 -0.01
C ARG A 96 -7.14 3.39 -1.51
N ASN A 97 -8.12 2.88 -2.23
CA ASN A 97 -8.33 3.14 -3.66
C ASN A 97 -7.12 2.72 -4.50
N PHE A 98 -6.96 1.41 -4.64
CA PHE A 98 -5.96 0.81 -5.50
C PHE A 98 -6.65 0.20 -6.72
N GLY A 99 -6.19 0.55 -7.91
CA GLY A 99 -6.66 -0.03 -9.18
C GLY A 99 -5.69 -1.06 -9.74
N GLY A 100 -6.16 -1.87 -10.69
CA GLY A 100 -5.32 -2.75 -11.49
C GLY A 100 -4.79 -3.98 -10.72
N MET A 101 -3.48 -4.13 -10.62
CA MET A 101 -2.82 -5.29 -9.99
C MET A 101 -2.04 -4.87 -8.75
N CYS A 102 -2.30 -5.54 -7.63
CA CYS A 102 -1.70 -5.22 -6.34
C CYS A 102 -1.07 -6.46 -5.71
N ASP A 103 0.23 -6.39 -5.36
CA ASP A 103 0.94 -7.37 -4.54
C ASP A 103 1.36 -6.70 -3.23
N LEU A 104 0.86 -7.20 -2.11
CA LEU A 104 1.08 -6.62 -0.78
C LEU A 104 1.66 -7.69 0.14
N ARG A 105 2.85 -7.41 0.70
CA ARG A 105 3.58 -8.38 1.52
C ARG A 105 4.12 -7.77 2.81
N ASN A 106 3.99 -8.52 3.90
CA ASN A 106 4.59 -8.23 5.20
C ASN A 106 4.11 -6.89 5.76
N PHE A 107 2.90 -6.91 6.31
CA PHE A 107 2.26 -5.76 6.92
C PHE A 107 2.16 -5.95 8.44
N GLY A 108 2.38 -4.86 9.18
CA GLY A 108 2.56 -4.84 10.62
C GLY A 108 1.31 -5.06 11.46
N MET A 109 1.23 -4.38 12.61
CA MET A 109 0.27 -4.72 13.68
C MET A 109 -1.18 -4.36 13.36
N ARG A 110 -1.42 -3.31 12.58
CA ARG A 110 -2.77 -2.84 12.24
C ARG A 110 -2.85 -2.36 10.81
N CYS A 111 -3.78 -2.92 10.06
CA CYS A 111 -3.95 -2.61 8.64
C CYS A 111 -5.43 -2.41 8.31
N ASP A 112 -5.73 -1.30 7.64
CA ASP A 112 -7.04 -1.01 7.05
C ASP A 112 -6.87 -0.87 5.54
N LEU A 113 -7.50 -1.75 4.78
CA LEU A 113 -7.37 -1.84 3.33
C LEU A 113 -8.75 -1.72 2.70
N ARG A 114 -8.94 -0.69 1.86
CA ARG A 114 -10.24 -0.39 1.26
C ARG A 114 -10.15 -0.14 -0.24
N ASN A 115 -11.12 -0.68 -0.97
CA ASN A 115 -11.33 -0.42 -2.39
C ASN A 115 -10.10 -0.80 -3.23
N PHE A 116 -9.88 -2.10 -3.36
CA PHE A 116 -8.85 -2.68 -4.20
C PHE A 116 -9.51 -3.31 -5.42
N GLY A 117 -9.32 -2.74 -6.61
CA GLY A 117 -9.85 -3.25 -7.87
C GLY A 117 -8.95 -4.32 -8.51
N GLY A 118 -9.48 -4.98 -9.55
CA GLY A 118 -8.72 -5.92 -10.38
C GLY A 118 -8.23 -7.17 -9.63
N MET A 119 -6.92 -7.40 -9.60
CA MET A 119 -6.28 -8.59 -9.04
C MET A 119 -5.39 -8.23 -7.84
N CYS A 120 -5.59 -8.93 -6.73
CA CYS A 120 -4.88 -8.67 -5.48
C CYS A 120 -4.25 -9.94 -4.90
N ASP A 121 -2.97 -9.89 -4.54
CA ASP A 121 -2.27 -10.93 -3.77
C ASP A 121 -1.76 -10.31 -2.47
N LEU A 122 -2.30 -10.75 -1.33
CA LEU A 122 -2.00 -10.21 -0.01
C LEU A 122 -1.42 -11.32 0.87
N ARG A 123 -0.21 -11.11 1.38
CA ARG A 123 0.50 -12.11 2.18
C ARG A 123 1.10 -11.51 3.45
N ASN A 124 0.98 -12.26 4.55
CA ASN A 124 1.63 -11.98 5.83
C ASN A 124 1.18 -10.63 6.42
N PHE A 125 -0.03 -10.58 6.95
CA PHE A 125 -0.58 -9.42 7.63
C PHE A 125 -0.69 -9.71 9.13
N GLY A 126 -0.10 -8.86 9.97
CA GLY A 126 -0.03 -9.07 11.42
C GLY A 126 -1.21 -8.49 12.20
N GLY A 127 -1.34 -8.93 13.46
CA GLY A 127 -2.18 -8.32 14.49
C GLY A 127 -3.68 -8.23 14.15
N MET A 128 -4.10 -7.07 13.64
CA MET A 128 -5.50 -6.73 13.32
C MET A 128 -5.62 -6.20 11.89
N CYS A 129 -6.48 -6.81 11.08
CA CYS A 129 -6.69 -6.42 9.69
C CYS A 129 -8.17 -6.21 9.37
N ASP A 130 -8.50 -5.10 8.71
CA ASP A 130 -9.83 -4.82 8.16
C ASP A 130 -9.69 -4.63 6.64
N LEU A 131 -10.30 -5.53 5.87
CA LEU A 131 -10.24 -5.56 4.42
C LEU A 131 -11.64 -5.40 3.86
N ARG A 132 -11.84 -4.37 3.03
CA ARG A 132 -13.15 -4.05 2.46
C ARG A 132 -13.07 -3.77 0.97
N ASN A 133 -14.02 -4.32 0.22
CA ASN A 133 -14.22 -4.07 -1.21
C ASN A 133 -12.99 -4.45 -2.04
N PHE A 134 -12.79 -5.75 -2.23
CA PHE A 134 -11.77 -6.28 -3.14
C PHE A 134 -12.44 -6.75 -4.43
N GLY A 135 -11.78 -6.52 -5.56
CA GLY A 135 -12.32 -6.66 -6.90
C GLY A 135 -12.44 -8.10 -7.40
N GLU A 136 -12.11 -8.32 -8.67
CA GLU A 136 -12.43 -9.53 -9.41
C GLU A 136 -11.75 -10.79 -8.88
N LYS A 137 -10.50 -10.66 -8.43
CA LYS A 137 -9.71 -11.78 -7.91
C LYS A 137 -8.87 -11.36 -6.72
N CYS A 138 -8.93 -12.13 -5.64
CA CYS A 138 -8.04 -11.96 -4.51
C CYS A 138 -7.47 -13.29 -3.99
N ASP A 139 -6.18 -13.30 -3.66
CA ASP A 139 -5.50 -14.38 -2.95
C ASP A 139 -5.00 -13.80 -1.63
N LEU A 140 -5.55 -14.27 -0.51
CA LEU A 140 -5.29 -13.74 0.82
C LEU A 140 -4.68 -14.85 1.68
N ARG A 141 -3.43 -14.65 2.13
CA ARG A 141 -2.69 -15.66 2.90
C ARG A 141 -2.05 -15.09 4.15
N ASN A 142 -2.08 -15.88 5.23
CA ASN A 142 -1.38 -15.61 6.50
C ASN A 142 -1.82 -14.27 7.13
N PHE A 143 -3.03 -14.24 7.65
CA PHE A 143 -3.57 -13.11 8.40
C PHE A 143 -3.51 -13.40 9.90
N GLY A 144 -3.10 -12.40 10.67
CA GLY A 144 -2.82 -12.49 12.10
C GLY A 144 -4.05 -12.71 12.98
N GLU A 145 -3.91 -12.37 14.26
CA GLU A 145 -4.86 -12.74 15.33
C GLU A 145 -6.32 -12.41 15.04
N ARG A 146 -6.59 -11.24 14.42
CA ARG A 146 -7.94 -10.80 14.10
C ARG A 146 -8.03 -10.26 12.68
N CYS A 147 -9.04 -10.73 11.95
CA CYS A 147 -9.36 -10.18 10.64
C CYS A 147 -10.87 -9.94 10.47
N ASP A 148 -11.21 -8.91 9.70
CA ASP A 148 -12.56 -8.65 9.21
C ASP A 148 -12.48 -8.46 7.70
N LEU A 149 -13.04 -9.41 6.94
CA LEU A 149 -13.05 -9.40 5.48
C LEU A 149 -14.47 -9.18 4.98
N ARG A 150 -14.67 -8.10 4.22
CA ARG A 150 -15.99 -7.72 3.69
C ARG A 150 -15.94 -7.42 2.21
N ASN A 151 -16.93 -7.90 1.47
CA ASN A 151 -17.12 -7.58 0.05
C ASN A 151 -15.89 -7.99 -0.78
N LEU A 152 -15.51 -9.27 -0.75
CA LEU A 152 -14.52 -9.80 -1.71
C LEU A 152 -15.25 -10.29 -2.96
N GLY A 153 -14.99 -9.66 -4.10
CA GLY A 153 -15.66 -9.92 -5.36
C GLY A 153 -15.11 -11.14 -6.12
N GLY A 154 -15.91 -11.59 -7.09
CA GLY A 154 -15.53 -12.59 -8.09
C GLY A 154 -15.02 -13.91 -7.51
N ARG A 155 -13.69 -14.10 -7.56
CA ARG A 155 -13.00 -15.30 -7.07
C ARG A 155 -12.05 -14.94 -5.94
N CYS A 156 -12.14 -15.66 -4.83
CA CYS A 156 -11.16 -15.50 -3.75
C CYS A 156 -10.59 -16.83 -3.27
N ASP A 157 -9.33 -16.82 -2.85
CA ASP A 157 -8.64 -17.93 -2.19
C ASP A 157 -8.11 -17.40 -0.86
N LEU A 158 -8.58 -18.00 0.24
CA LEU A 158 -8.33 -17.57 1.60
C LEU A 158 -7.55 -18.67 2.32
N ARG A 159 -6.33 -18.41 2.82
CA ARG A 159 -5.54 -19.41 3.55
C ARG A 159 -4.90 -18.87 4.82
N ASN A 160 -4.82 -19.70 5.85
CA ASN A 160 -4.10 -19.42 7.11
C ASN A 160 -4.56 -18.11 7.77
N PHE A 161 -5.78 -18.13 8.28
CA PHE A 161 -6.36 -17.01 9.02
C PHE A 161 -6.27 -17.28 10.52
N GLY A 162 -5.96 -16.24 11.31
CA GLY A 162 -5.79 -16.36 12.74
C GLY A 162 -7.10 -16.59 13.51
N MET A 163 -6.99 -16.54 14.83
CA MET A 163 -7.99 -17.06 15.77
C MET A 163 -9.40 -16.47 15.61
N ARG A 164 -9.53 -15.21 15.15
CA ARG A 164 -10.82 -14.54 15.01
C ARG A 164 -10.93 -13.88 13.65
N CYS A 165 -11.64 -14.52 12.73
CA CYS A 165 -11.83 -14.00 11.40
C CYS A 165 -13.31 -13.93 11.03
N ASP A 166 -13.79 -12.70 10.89
CA ASP A 166 -15.14 -12.39 10.43
C ASP A 166 -15.14 -12.27 8.92
N LEU A 167 -16.02 -13.04 8.29
CA LEU A 167 -16.14 -13.14 6.84
C LEU A 167 -17.57 -12.71 6.45
N ARG A 168 -17.73 -11.66 5.61
CA ARG A 168 -19.05 -11.22 5.11
C ARG A 168 -19.04 -10.85 3.62
N ASN A 169 -20.13 -11.16 2.92
CA ASN A 169 -20.38 -10.80 1.51
C ASN A 169 -19.24 -11.21 0.56
N PHE A 170 -19.25 -12.46 0.11
CA PHE A 170 -18.25 -12.98 -0.84
C PHE A 170 -18.88 -13.29 -2.20
N GLY A 171 -18.07 -13.16 -3.24
CA GLY A 171 -18.41 -13.59 -4.58
C GLY A 171 -18.61 -15.11 -4.67
N GLU A 172 -19.26 -15.54 -5.76
CA GLU A 172 -19.71 -16.93 -5.97
C GLU A 172 -18.59 -17.99 -5.94
N ARG A 173 -17.32 -17.59 -6.09
CA ARG A 173 -16.15 -18.50 -6.19
C ARG A 173 -15.09 -18.21 -5.14
N CYS A 174 -15.52 -18.09 -3.89
CA CYS A 174 -14.63 -17.95 -2.76
C CYS A 174 -14.35 -19.29 -2.08
N VAL A 175 -13.07 -19.63 -1.95
CA VAL A 175 -12.58 -20.83 -1.28
C VAL A 175 -11.72 -20.45 -0.07
N THR A 176 -11.79 -21.25 0.97
CA THR A 176 -11.05 -21.12 2.24
C THR A 176 -10.24 -22.39 2.51
#